data_AF-A0A6N6L0E6-F1
#
_entry.id   AF-A0A6N6L0E6-F1
#
_cell.length_a   1.000
_cell.length_b   1.000
_cell.length_c   1.000
_cell.angle_alpha   90.00
_cell.angle_beta   90.00
_cell.angle_gamma   90.00
#
_symmetry.space_group_name_H-M   'P 1'
#
loop_
_entity.id
_entity.type
_entity.pdbx_description
1 polymer ?
#
loop_
_entity_poly.entity_id
_entity_poly.type
_entity_poly.pdbx_seq_one_letter_code
_entity_poly.pdbx_strand_id
1 'polypeptide(L)'
;MIGKKERAFKTHSQFSLEDLVPEDNFYRQLEAHIDLGFVRELVQDLYSPIGRSSIDPVVFFKLQLIAFFEVIRSDRQLMEQVNLNLAHRWYL
;
A
#
# COMPACT_ATOMS: atom_id res chain seq x y z
N MET A 1 37.55 -1.84 -13.04
CA MET A 1 37.76 -1.77 -11.57
C MET A 1 36.43 -1.98 -10.88
N ILE A 2 36.39 -2.73 -9.77
CA ILE A 2 35.16 -2.94 -9.00
C ILE A 2 34.85 -1.68 -8.19
N GLY A 3 33.69 -1.06 -8.43
CA GLY A 3 33.20 0.07 -7.63
C GLY A 3 32.63 -0.42 -6.30
N LYS A 4 33.08 0.15 -5.18
CA LYS A 4 32.41 0.01 -3.88
C LYS A 4 31.43 1.17 -3.71
N LYS A 5 30.16 0.87 -3.39
CA LYS A 5 29.16 1.87 -3.03
C LYS A 5 29.14 2.04 -1.52
N GLU A 6 29.77 3.09 -1.02
CA GLU A 6 29.62 3.49 0.37
C GLU A 6 28.20 4.06 0.59
N ARG A 7 27.51 3.58 1.63
CA ARG A 7 26.17 4.03 1.98
C ARG A 7 26.28 5.30 2.82
N ALA A 8 26.33 6.45 2.15
CA ALA A 8 26.19 7.75 2.81
C ALA A 8 24.71 8.11 2.91
N PHE A 9 24.13 7.98 4.10
CA PHE A 9 22.76 8.42 4.36
C PHE A 9 22.75 9.94 4.54
N LYS A 10 22.45 10.67 3.47
CA LYS A 10 22.24 12.12 3.53
C LYS A 10 20.77 12.39 3.85
N THR A 11 20.51 13.41 4.67
CA THR A 11 19.15 13.93 4.85
C THR A 11 18.71 14.53 3.52
N HIS A 12 17.81 13.85 2.86
CA HIS A 12 17.25 14.25 1.57
C HIS A 12 16.05 15.18 1.80
N SER A 13 15.99 16.28 1.06
CA SER A 13 14.88 17.24 1.03
C SER A 13 13.61 16.60 0.48
N GLN A 14 12.48 16.79 1.17
CA GLN A 14 11.07 16.48 0.84
C GLN A 14 10.81 15.79 -0.52
N PHE A 15 10.90 14.46 -0.54
CA PHE A 15 10.43 13.62 -1.66
C PHE A 15 9.02 13.11 -1.37
N SER A 16 8.14 13.09 -2.37
CA SER A 16 6.82 12.44 -2.27
C SER A 16 6.94 10.95 -2.59
N LEU A 17 6.04 10.12 -2.06
CA LEU A 17 5.89 8.74 -2.52
C LEU A 17 5.54 8.68 -4.01
N GLU A 18 4.86 9.71 -4.52
CA GLU A 18 4.55 9.85 -5.95
C GLU A 18 5.81 9.83 -6.81
N ASP A 19 6.86 10.55 -6.40
CA ASP A 19 8.10 10.65 -7.18
C ASP A 19 8.93 9.35 -7.11
N LEU A 20 8.68 8.51 -6.10
CA LEU A 20 9.48 7.33 -5.80
C LEU A 20 8.91 6.05 -6.43
N VAL A 21 7.63 6.01 -6.76
CA VAL A 21 6.97 4.86 -7.38
C VAL A 21 6.81 5.13 -8.88
N PRO A 22 7.51 4.39 -9.77
CA PRO A 22 7.42 4.59 -11.22
C PRO A 22 5.99 4.51 -11.75
N GLU A 23 5.66 5.31 -12.78
CA GLU A 23 4.32 5.36 -13.38
C GLU A 23 3.86 4.02 -13.96
N ASP A 24 4.80 3.19 -14.45
CA ASP A 24 4.54 1.87 -14.99
C ASP A 24 4.45 0.77 -13.92
N ASN A 25 4.53 1.12 -12.63
CA ASN A 25 4.40 0.19 -11.53
C ASN A 25 3.04 -0.52 -11.54
N PHE A 26 3.05 -1.83 -11.29
CA PHE A 26 1.84 -2.66 -11.25
C PHE A 26 0.73 -2.09 -10.36
N TYR A 27 1.06 -1.59 -9.17
CA TYR A 27 0.05 -1.10 -8.23
C TYR A 27 -0.55 0.24 -8.65
N ARG A 28 0.18 1.08 -9.41
CA ARG A 28 -0.41 2.26 -10.07
C ARG A 28 -1.42 1.86 -11.12
N GLN A 29 -1.08 0.87 -11.94
CA GLN A 29 -2.00 0.32 -12.93
C GLN A 29 -3.21 -0.30 -12.24
N LEU A 30 -3.01 -1.03 -11.14
CA LEU A 30 -4.09 -1.64 -10.36
C LEU A 30 -5.07 -0.58 -9.83
N GLU A 31 -4.57 0.50 -9.22
CA GLU A 31 -5.38 1.61 -8.72
C GLU A 31 -6.19 2.28 -9.85
N ALA A 32 -5.58 2.44 -11.03
CA ALA A 32 -6.24 3.06 -12.17
C ALA A 32 -7.36 2.20 -12.79
N HIS A 33 -7.31 0.88 -12.63
CA HIS A 33 -8.24 -0.05 -13.29
C HIS A 33 -9.30 -0.64 -12.36
N ILE A 34 -9.08 -0.63 -11.04
CA ILE A 34 -10.00 -1.21 -10.06
C ILE A 34 -10.47 -0.13 -9.09
N ASP A 35 -11.68 0.38 -9.31
CA ASP A 35 -12.36 1.23 -8.34
C ASP A 35 -13.00 0.36 -7.24
N LEU A 36 -12.46 0.46 -6.03
CA LEU A 36 -12.97 -0.25 -4.84
C LEU A 36 -13.98 0.58 -4.04
N GLY A 37 -14.42 1.74 -4.52
CA GLY A 37 -15.37 2.62 -3.84
C GLY A 37 -16.66 1.91 -3.40
N PHE A 38 -17.14 0.97 -4.22
CA PHE A 38 -18.33 0.14 -3.95
C PHE A 38 -18.24 -0.66 -2.65
N VAL A 39 -17.03 -1.00 -2.18
CA VAL A 39 -16.83 -1.77 -0.94
C VAL A 39 -17.43 -1.05 0.26
N ARG A 40 -17.33 0.29 0.33
CA ARG A 40 -17.88 1.06 1.45
C ARG A 40 -19.40 0.96 1.52
N GLU A 41 -20.06 0.98 0.37
CA GLU A 41 -21.52 0.81 0.27
C GLU A 41 -21.94 -0.59 0.72
N LEU A 42 -21.21 -1.63 0.28
CA LEU A 42 -21.53 -3.02 0.61
C LEU A 42 -21.46 -3.34 2.11
N VAL A 43 -20.54 -2.71 2.83
CA VAL A 43 -20.30 -3.02 4.25
C VAL A 43 -20.85 -1.97 5.20
N GLN A 44 -21.51 -0.92 4.69
CA GLN A 44 -21.93 0.24 5.49
C GLN A 44 -22.72 -0.15 6.75
N ASP A 45 -23.69 -1.07 6.61
CA ASP A 45 -24.56 -1.51 7.70
C ASP A 45 -23.83 -2.31 8.79
N LEU A 46 -22.61 -2.76 8.53
CA LEU A 46 -21.77 -3.49 9.48
C LEU A 46 -20.92 -2.54 10.35
N TYR A 47 -20.85 -1.25 10.01
CA TYR A 47 -20.00 -0.28 10.68
C TYR A 47 -20.83 0.65 11.55
N SER A 48 -20.35 0.90 12.77
CA SER A 48 -21.00 1.85 13.68
C SER A 48 -20.67 3.30 13.27
N PRO A 49 -21.66 4.21 13.26
CA PRO A 49 -21.42 5.63 13.07
C PRO A 49 -20.77 6.30 14.29
N ILE A 50 -20.72 5.62 15.44
CA ILE A 50 -20.23 6.14 16.71
C ILE A 50 -19.17 5.19 17.28
N GLY A 51 -18.11 5.74 17.86
CA GLY A 51 -17.05 4.99 18.53
C GLY A 51 -15.68 5.14 17.85
N ARG A 52 -14.78 4.19 18.12
CA ARG A 52 -13.45 4.19 17.50
C ARG A 52 -13.57 3.70 16.05
N SER A 53 -13.11 4.53 15.12
CA SER A 53 -13.01 4.13 13.71
C SER A 53 -12.14 2.89 13.54
N SER A 54 -12.67 1.89 12.86
CA SER A 54 -11.93 0.75 12.33
C SER A 54 -11.08 1.18 11.13
N ILE A 55 -10.29 0.23 10.61
CA ILE A 55 -9.60 0.44 9.32
C ILE A 55 -10.63 0.72 8.22
N ASP A 56 -10.27 1.59 7.27
CA ASP A 56 -11.12 1.85 6.11
C ASP A 56 -11.34 0.53 5.32
N PRO A 57 -12.58 0.20 4.94
CA PRO A 57 -12.89 -1.02 4.20
C PRO A 57 -12.12 -1.16 2.89
N VAL A 58 -11.95 -0.07 2.15
CA VAL A 58 -11.19 -0.06 0.88
C VAL A 58 -9.72 -0.35 1.16
N VAL A 59 -9.13 0.28 2.18
CA VAL A 59 -7.74 0.00 2.58
C VAL A 59 -7.59 -1.47 2.98
N PHE A 60 -8.55 -2.03 3.71
CA PHE A 60 -8.55 -3.46 4.05
C PHE A 60 -8.59 -4.34 2.79
N PHE A 61 -9.44 -4.03 1.81
CA PHE A 61 -9.49 -4.79 0.56
C PHE A 61 -8.22 -4.63 -0.28
N LYS A 62 -7.62 -3.44 -0.34
CA LYS A 62 -6.30 -3.22 -0.97
C LYS A 62 -5.21 -4.09 -0.33
N LEU A 63 -5.22 -4.21 1.01
CA LEU A 63 -4.33 -5.13 1.73
C LEU A 63 -4.56 -6.59 1.32
N GLN A 64 -5.82 -7.01 1.15
CA GLN A 64 -6.13 -8.37 0.65
C GLN A 64 -5.64 -8.57 -0.78
N LEU A 65 -5.73 -7.56 -1.65
CA LEU A 65 -5.19 -7.62 -3.01
C LEU A 65 -3.66 -7.75 -3.00
N ILE A 66 -2.95 -6.96 -2.18
CA ILE A 66 -1.50 -7.09 -2.01
C ILE A 66 -1.16 -8.51 -1.56
N ALA A 67 -1.84 -9.03 -0.52
CA ALA A 67 -1.59 -10.39 -0.04
C ALA A 67 -1.84 -11.45 -1.13
N PHE A 68 -2.87 -11.25 -1.96
CA PHE A 68 -3.18 -12.15 -3.07
C PHE A 68 -2.10 -12.12 -4.16
N PHE A 69 -1.73 -10.94 -4.67
CA PHE A 69 -0.76 -10.80 -5.77
C PHE A 69 0.67 -11.18 -5.35
N GLU A 70 1.05 -10.88 -4.10
CA GLU A 70 2.36 -11.22 -3.55
C GLU A 70 2.42 -12.63 -2.93
N VAL A 71 1.31 -13.39 -2.98
CA VAL A 71 1.20 -14.74 -2.43
C VAL A 71 1.54 -14.79 -0.91
N ILE A 72 1.17 -13.74 -0.18
CA ILE A 72 1.39 -13.63 1.27
C ILE A 72 0.18 -14.22 2.00
N ARG A 73 0.45 -15.17 2.91
CA ARG A 73 -0.60 -15.84 3.71
C ARG A 73 -0.67 -15.37 5.15
N SER A 74 0.34 -14.65 5.62
CA SER A 74 0.43 -14.18 7.01
C SER A 74 0.20 -12.68 7.06
N ASP A 75 -0.80 -12.25 7.83
CA ASP A 75 -1.09 -10.83 8.05
C ASP A 75 0.12 -10.10 8.66
N ARG A 76 0.87 -10.75 9.54
CA ARG A 76 2.09 -10.18 10.14
C ARG A 76 3.14 -9.88 9.06
N GLN A 77 3.36 -10.84 8.17
CA GLN A 77 4.28 -10.67 7.04
C GLN A 77 3.77 -9.62 6.04
N LEU A 78 2.45 -9.56 5.81
CA LEU A 78 1.84 -8.54 4.96
C LEU A 78 2.13 -7.14 5.50
N MET A 79 1.91 -6.92 6.80
CA MET A 79 2.20 -5.62 7.43
C MET A 79 3.69 -5.27 7.36
N GLU A 80 4.59 -6.26 7.54
CA GLU A 80 6.04 -6.04 7.35
C GLU A 80 6.38 -5.64 5.91
N GLN A 81 5.80 -6.32 4.92
CA GLN A 81 6.01 -6.03 3.50
C GLN A 81 5.47 -4.66 3.11
N VAL A 82 4.25 -4.32 3.53
CA VAL A 82 3.65 -2.98 3.35
C VAL A 82 4.52 -1.91 3.99
N ASN A 83 5.11 -2.17 5.17
CA ASN A 83 5.95 -1.20 5.85
C ASN A 83 7.28 -0.93 5.10
N LEU A 84 7.78 -1.90 4.32
CA LEU A 84 9.11 -1.81 3.69
C LEU A 84 9.03 -1.51 2.18
N ASN A 85 7.94 -1.87 1.51
CA ASN A 85 7.78 -1.71 0.06
C ASN A 85 7.07 -0.38 -0.27
N LEU A 86 7.75 0.49 -1.01
CA LEU A 86 7.22 1.81 -1.38
C LEU A 86 5.98 1.72 -2.28
N ALA A 87 5.91 0.74 -3.19
CA ALA A 87 4.76 0.58 -4.07
C ALA A 87 3.51 0.16 -3.29
N HIS A 88 3.67 -0.72 -2.29
CA HIS A 88 2.58 -1.11 -1.39
C HIS A 88 2.10 0.08 -0.56
N ARG A 89 3.01 0.92 -0.05
CA ARG A 89 2.64 2.15 0.69
C ARG A 89 1.94 3.18 -0.18
N TRP A 90 2.34 3.28 -1.43
CA TRP A 90 1.72 4.20 -2.38
C TRP A 90 0.30 3.73 -2.75
N TYR A 91 0.08 2.43 -2.86
CA TYR A 91 -1.22 1.87 -3.22
C TYR A 91 -2.28 2.04 -2.13
N LEU A 92 -1.90 2.00 -0.85
CA LEU A 92 -2.81 2.09 0.30
C LEU A 92 -3.23 3.52 0.62
#